data_AF-A0A9D8X6U3-F1
#
_entry.id   AF-A0A9D8X6U3-F1
#
_cell.length_a   1.000
_cell.length_b   1.000
_cell.length_c   1.000
_cell.angle_alpha   90.00
_cell.angle_beta   90.00
_cell.angle_gamma   90.00
#
_symmetry.space_group_name_H-M   'P 1'
#
loop_
_entity.id
_entity.type
_entity.pdbx_description
1 polymer ?
#
loop_
_entity_poly.entity_id
_entity_poly.type
_entity_poly.pdbx_seq_one_letter_code
_entity_poly.pdbx_strand_id
1 'polypeptide(L)'
;MELIKKDKVIIDTEEKYKKEVISNFFKYGRLTQIPTQRKKREIVLSEILKQFDFDRMYDEKEVNEIILHYHDDFCTIRREMIAFGMMSRNYEKYKRIK
;
A
#
# COMPACT_ATOMS: atom_id res chain seq x y z
N MET A 1 33.16 -9.08 0.28
CA MET A 1 32.30 -10.11 0.91
C MET A 1 31.48 -9.59 2.09
N GLU A 2 31.93 -8.57 2.84
CA GLU A 2 31.23 -8.06 4.03
C GLU A 2 30.02 -7.16 3.72
N LEU A 3 30.09 -6.33 2.68
CA LEU A 3 28.99 -5.47 2.24
C LEU A 3 27.73 -6.27 1.84
N ILE A 4 27.90 -7.34 1.06
CA ILE A 4 26.80 -8.20 0.60
C ILE A 4 26.08 -8.88 1.77
N LYS A 5 26.81 -9.26 2.83
CA LYS A 5 26.20 -9.83 4.05
C LYS A 5 25.37 -8.79 4.80
N LYS A 6 25.88 -7.56 4.93
CA LYS A 6 25.17 -6.47 5.62
C LYS A 6 23.88 -6.09 4.90
N ASP A 7 23.94 -5.94 3.58
CA ASP A 7 22.75 -5.64 2.76
C ASP A 7 21.70 -6.75 2.85
N LYS A 8 22.13 -8.02 2.78
CA LYS A 8 21.23 -9.17 2.91
C LYS A 8 20.53 -9.24 4.27
N VAL A 9 21.23 -8.95 5.37
CA VAL A 9 20.66 -8.94 6.73
C VAL A 9 19.65 -7.80 6.91
N ILE A 10 19.94 -6.61 6.36
CA ILE A 10 19.03 -5.46 6.41
C ILE A 10 17.74 -5.76 5.63
N ILE A 11 17.87 -6.32 4.42
CA ILE A 11 16.72 -6.70 3.58
C ILE A 11 15.83 -7.73 4.30
N ASP A 12 16.43 -8.76 4.90
CA ASP A 12 15.68 -9.80 5.62
C ASP A 12 14.94 -9.24 6.85
N THR A 13 15.56 -8.31 7.57
CA THR A 13 14.94 -7.63 8.72
C THR A 13 13.75 -6.77 8.28
N GLU A 14 13.88 -6.04 7.18
CA GLU A 14 12.82 -5.18 6.67
C GLU A 14 11.65 -5.99 6.09
N GLU A 15 11.91 -7.08 5.37
CA GLU A 15 10.88 -7.99 4.89
C GLU A 15 10.13 -8.68 6.03
N LYS A 16 10.85 -9.10 7.08
CA LYS A 16 10.22 -9.65 8.29
C LYS A 16 9.31 -8.62 8.96
N TYR A 17 9.77 -7.37 9.10
CA TYR A 17 8.97 -6.29 9.66
C TYR A 17 7.72 -5.99 8.81
N LYS A 18 7.85 -5.95 7.49
CA LYS A 18 6.70 -5.76 6.58
C LYS A 18 5.65 -6.86 6.77
N LYS A 19 6.08 -8.13 6.81
CA LYS A 19 5.19 -9.28 7.02
C LYS A 19 4.45 -9.19 8.35
N GLU A 20 5.15 -8.83 9.42
CA GLU A 20 4.56 -8.64 10.74
C GLU A 20 3.53 -7.51 10.76
N VAL A 21 3.84 -6.38 10.12
CA VAL A 21 2.88 -5.28 9.97
C VAL A 21 1.65 -5.76 9.20
N ILE A 22 1.82 -6.40 8.04
CA ILE A 22 0.69 -6.90 7.25
C ILE A 22 -0.15 -7.88 8.06
N SER A 23 0.44 -8.85 8.76
CA SER A 23 -0.30 -9.83 9.56
C SER A 23 -1.07 -9.21 10.72
N ASN A 24 -0.57 -8.11 11.29
CA ASN A 24 -1.22 -7.41 12.41
C ASN A 24 -2.39 -6.54 11.96
N PHE A 25 -2.35 -5.98 10.74
CA PHE A 25 -3.36 -5.05 10.26
C PHE A 25 -4.36 -5.69 9.29
N PHE A 26 -4.02 -6.80 8.62
CA PHE A 26 -4.92 -7.53 7.74
C PHE A 26 -5.50 -8.77 8.42
N LYS A 27 -6.82 -8.96 8.31
CA LYS A 27 -7.53 -10.13 8.79
C LYS A 27 -8.53 -10.59 7.74
N TYR A 28 -8.47 -11.85 7.34
CA TYR A 28 -9.30 -12.42 6.26
C TYR A 28 -9.24 -11.59 4.95
N GLY A 29 -8.05 -11.05 4.62
CA GLY A 29 -7.83 -10.23 3.44
C GLY A 29 -8.31 -8.77 3.55
N ARG A 30 -8.94 -8.37 4.65
CA ARG A 30 -9.37 -6.99 4.89
C ARG A 30 -8.44 -6.25 5.83
N LEU A 31 -8.19 -4.98 5.55
CA LEU A 31 -7.51 -4.07 6.46
C LEU A 31 -8.47 -3.77 7.61
N THR A 32 -8.03 -4.01 8.84
CA THR A 32 -8.85 -3.83 10.04
C THR A 32 -8.83 -2.40 10.57
N GLN A 33 -7.71 -1.70 10.38
CA GLN A 33 -7.54 -0.31 10.77
C GLN A 33 -6.39 0.33 9.96
N ILE A 34 -6.49 1.63 9.70
CA ILE A 34 -5.42 2.41 9.06
C ILE A 34 -4.39 2.78 10.14
N PRO A 35 -3.11 2.35 10.05
CA PRO A 35 -2.10 2.66 11.05
C PRO A 35 -1.84 4.17 11.18
N THR A 36 -1.58 4.64 12.40
CA THR A 36 -1.16 6.03 12.66
C THR A 36 0.32 6.26 12.36
N GLN A 37 1.16 5.25 12.56
CA GLN A 37 2.59 5.32 12.30
C GLN A 37 2.86 5.33 10.79
N ARG A 38 3.56 6.36 10.30
CA ARG A 38 3.84 6.58 8.88
C ARG A 38 4.43 5.34 8.17
N LYS A 39 5.45 4.70 8.75
CA LYS A 39 6.09 3.51 8.15
C LYS A 39 5.12 2.33 8.03
N LYS A 40 4.32 2.06 9.06
CA LYS A 40 3.31 0.99 9.03
C LYS A 40 2.21 1.29 8.01
N ARG A 41 1.78 2.56 7.95
CA ARG A 41 0.80 3.03 6.98
C ARG A 41 1.29 2.83 5.55
N GLU A 42 2.53 3.20 5.26
CA GLU A 42 3.14 2.96 3.95
C GLU A 42 3.10 1.48 3.58
N ILE A 43 3.47 0.59 4.52
CA ILE A 43 3.47 -0.86 4.29
C ILE A 43 2.07 -1.40 3.96
N VAL A 44 1.04 -1.02 4.73
CA VAL A 44 -0.32 -1.53 4.46
C VAL A 44 -0.90 -0.96 3.17
N LEU A 45 -0.61 0.30 2.83
CA LEU A 45 -1.05 0.91 1.58
C LEU A 45 -0.34 0.27 0.38
N SER A 46 0.95 -0.02 0.50
CA SER A 46 1.69 -0.77 -0.51
C SER A 46 1.12 -2.17 -0.74
N GLU A 47 0.54 -2.82 0.27
CA GLU A 47 -0.13 -4.12 0.09
C GLU A 47 -1.40 -3.98 -0.77
N ILE A 48 -2.24 -2.98 -0.49
CA ILE A 48 -3.46 -2.70 -1.29
C ILE A 48 -3.08 -2.24 -2.70
N LEU A 49 -2.01 -1.45 -2.82
CA LEU A 49 -1.52 -0.90 -4.09
C LEU A 49 -1.21 -1.99 -5.13
N LYS A 50 -0.86 -3.21 -4.69
CA LYS A 50 -0.61 -4.36 -5.57
C LYS A 50 -1.77 -4.73 -6.47
N GLN A 51 -3.00 -4.32 -6.12
CA GLN A 51 -4.18 -4.55 -6.95
C GLN A 51 -4.31 -3.59 -8.14
N PHE A 52 -3.46 -2.56 -8.18
CA PHE A 52 -3.45 -1.59 -9.28
C PHE A 52 -2.28 -1.86 -10.21
N ASP A 53 -2.60 -2.05 -11.49
CA ASP A 53 -1.63 -2.15 -12.57
C ASP A 53 -0.97 -0.79 -12.89
N PHE A 54 0.31 -0.82 -13.27
CA PHE A 54 1.06 0.38 -13.68
C PHE A 54 0.64 0.94 -15.04
N ASP A 55 0.19 0.08 -15.96
CA ASP A 55 -0.13 0.45 -17.34
C ASP A 55 -1.62 0.77 -17.55
N ARG A 56 -2.38 0.93 -16.46
CA ARG A 56 -3.81 1.20 -16.48
C ARG A 56 -4.15 2.51 -15.78
N MET A 57 -5.05 3.26 -16.39
CA MET A 57 -5.75 4.38 -15.75
C MET A 57 -7.08 3.85 -15.20
N TYR A 58 -7.39 4.24 -13.97
CA TYR A 58 -8.64 3.88 -13.29
C TYR A 58 -9.47 5.14 -13.10
N ASP A 59 -10.78 5.07 -13.22
CA ASP A 59 -11.63 6.13 -12.69
C ASP A 59 -11.81 6.05 -11.16
N GLU A 60 -12.35 7.11 -10.60
CA GLU A 60 -12.67 7.20 -9.17
C GLU A 60 -13.53 6.02 -8.68
N LYS A 61 -14.49 5.55 -9.48
CA LYS A 61 -15.40 4.47 -9.10
C LYS A 61 -14.67 3.13 -9.04
N GLU A 62 -13.87 2.81 -10.06
CA GLU A 62 -13.04 1.61 -10.09
C GLU A 62 -12.06 1.56 -8.91
N VAL A 63 -11.41 2.69 -8.61
CA VAL A 63 -10.51 2.79 -7.45
C VAL A 63 -11.26 2.52 -6.15
N ASN A 64 -12.45 3.10 -6.00
CA ASN A 64 -13.26 2.91 -4.80
C ASN A 64 -13.69 1.44 -4.66
N GLU A 65 -14.14 0.80 -5.73
CA GLU A 65 -14.53 -0.62 -5.75
C GLU A 65 -13.37 -1.54 -5.36
N ILE A 66 -12.18 -1.32 -5.92
CA ILE A 66 -10.98 -2.07 -5.57
C ILE A 66 -10.65 -1.91 -4.08
N ILE A 67 -10.65 -0.68 -3.56
CA ILE A 67 -10.32 -0.42 -2.17
C ILE A 67 -11.38 -0.98 -1.21
N LEU A 68 -12.66 -0.97 -1.59
CA LEU A 68 -13.78 -1.50 -0.79
C LEU A 68 -13.62 -2.99 -0.47
N HIS A 69 -12.92 -3.75 -1.30
CA HIS A 69 -12.56 -5.13 -0.98
C HIS A 69 -11.64 -5.25 0.25
N TYR A 70 -10.88 -4.19 0.55
CA TYR A 70 -9.93 -4.15 1.66
C TYR A 70 -10.43 -3.34 2.85
N HIS A 71 -11.14 -2.23 2.66
CA HIS A 71 -11.55 -1.33 3.73
C HIS A 71 -12.69 -0.40 3.31
N ASP A 72 -13.59 -0.06 4.24
CA ASP A 72 -14.78 0.74 3.94
C ASP A 72 -14.47 2.24 3.78
N ASP A 73 -13.44 2.75 4.47
CA ASP A 73 -12.92 4.10 4.26
C ASP A 73 -11.97 4.18 3.04
N PHE A 74 -12.54 3.96 1.86
CA PHE A 74 -11.82 4.08 0.59
C PHE A 74 -11.34 5.51 0.32
N CYS A 75 -12.06 6.51 0.82
CA CYS A 75 -11.72 7.93 0.72
C CYS A 75 -10.36 8.21 1.38
N THR A 76 -10.13 7.73 2.60
CA THR A 76 -8.87 7.94 3.31
C THR A 76 -7.74 7.16 2.66
N ILE A 77 -7.94 5.89 2.30
CA ILE A 77 -6.89 5.09 1.64
C ILE A 77 -6.43 5.75 0.34
N ARG A 78 -7.37 6.20 -0.50
CA ARG A 78 -7.06 6.86 -1.76
C ARG A 78 -6.30 8.17 -1.57
N ARG A 79 -6.71 9.00 -0.59
CA ARG A 79 -5.99 10.24 -0.24
C ARG A 79 -4.57 9.94 0.24
N GLU A 80 -4.41 8.93 1.07
CA GLU A 80 -3.09 8.54 1.59
C GLU A 80 -2.21 7.97 0.48
N MET A 81 -2.72 7.13 -0.43
CA MET A 81 -1.95 6.65 -1.59
C MET A 81 -1.40 7.80 -2.45
N ILE A 82 -2.17 8.88 -2.62
CA ILE A 82 -1.67 10.10 -3.26
C ILE A 82 -0.63 10.80 -2.39
N ALA A 83 -0.89 10.97 -1.09
CA ALA A 83 0.01 11.65 -0.15
C ALA A 83 1.38 10.95 0.01
N PHE A 84 1.43 9.62 -0.13
CA PHE A 84 2.66 8.84 -0.16
C PHE A 84 3.33 8.79 -1.53
N GLY A 85 2.74 9.43 -2.56
CA GLY A 85 3.25 9.39 -3.93
C GLY A 85 3.20 7.98 -4.53
N MET A 86 2.23 7.16 -4.13
CA MET A 86 2.00 5.83 -4.69
C MET A 86 1.06 5.85 -5.89
N MET A 87 0.12 6.81 -5.88
CA MET A 87 -0.78 7.09 -6.98
C MET A 87 -0.74 8.56 -7.37
N SER A 88 -0.90 8.83 -8.66
CA SER A 88 -1.23 10.16 -9.16
C SER A 88 -2.72 10.23 -9.51
N ARG A 89 -3.29 11.44 -9.42
CA ARG A 89 -4.63 11.76 -9.89
C ARG A 89 -4.53 12.87 -10.93
N ASN A 90 -5.10 12.64 -12.11
CA ASN A 90 -5.25 13.65 -13.15
C ASN A 90 -6.74 13.75 -13.53
N TYR A 91 -7.36 14.89 -13.21
CA TYR A 91 -8.82 15.07 -13.24
C TYR A 91 -9.55 13.96 -12.47
N GLU A 92 -10.31 13.12 -13.17
CA GLU A 92 -11.09 12.01 -12.62
C GLU A 92 -10.40 10.64 -12.74
N LYS A 93 -9.14 10.63 -13.21
CA LYS A 93 -8.37 9.41 -13.45
C LYS A 93 -7.22 9.26 -12.46
N TYR A 94 -7.00 8.03 -12.04
CA TYR A 94 -5.97 7.60 -11.11
C TYR A 94 -4.99 6.67 -11.82
N LYS A 95 -3.71 6.79 -11.47
CA LYS A 95 -2.65 5.91 -11.97
C LYS A 95 -1.71 5.54 -10.84
N ARG A 96 -1.33 4.28 -10.76
CA ARG A 96 -0.22 3.84 -9.90
C ARG A 96 1.11 4.37 -10.45
N ILE A 97 1.97 4.86 -9.56
CA ILE A 97 3.29 5.44 -9.91
C ILE A 97 4.47 4.83 -9.14
N LYS A 98 4.21 4.01 -8.10
CA LYS A 98 5.23 3.32 -7.27
C LYS A 98 5.00 1.82 -7.19
#